data_AF-A0A953UDB6-F1
#
_entry.id   AF-A0A953UDB6-F1
#
_cell.length_a   1.000
_cell.length_b   1.000
_cell.length_c   1.000
_cell.angle_alpha   90.00
_cell.angle_beta   90.00
_cell.angle_gamma   90.00
#
_symmetry.space_group_name_H-M   'P 1'
#
loop_
_entity.id
_entity.type
_entity.pdbx_description
1 polymer ?
#
loop_
_entity_poly.entity_id
_entity_poly.type
_entity_poly.pdbx_seq_one_letter_code
_entity_poly.pdbx_strand_id
1 'polypeptide(L)' 'MVVSIGELRRFLRAQGCTFEEGKKHTMVRLGACSAMMPRHPSKEIASGTLKAILRQLGLKGK' A
#
# COMPACT_ATOMS: atom_id res chain seq x y z
N MET A 1 -4.79 2.65 14.71
CA MET A 1 -5.05 3.63 13.64
C MET A 1 -5.56 2.84 12.44
N VAL A 2 -6.86 2.94 12.20
CA VAL A 2 -7.49 2.31 11.04
C VAL A 2 -7.49 3.37 9.95
N VAL A 3 -6.91 3.05 8.79
CA VAL A 3 -6.86 3.99 7.66
C VAL A 3 -7.59 3.39 6.48
N SER A 4 -8.22 4.27 5.72
CA SER A 4 -8.86 3.87 4.47
C SER A 4 -7.80 3.49 3.42
N ILE A 5 -8.18 2.60 2.49
CA ILE A 5 -7.36 2.29 1.31
C ILE A 5 -7.01 3.55 0.51
N GLY A 6 -7.91 4.53 0.47
CA GLY A 6 -7.67 5.83 -0.16
C GLY A 6 -6.54 6.63 0.48
N GLU A 7 -6.51 6.71 1.82
CA GLU A 7 -5.43 7.38 2.56
C GLU A 7 -4.10 6.66 2.41
N LEU A 8 -4.10 5.32 2.52
CA LEU A 8 -2.88 4.55 2.30
C LEU A 8 -2.34 4.77 0.88
N ARG A 9 -3.21 4.81 -0.14
CA ARG A 9 -2.79 5.09 -1.52
C ARG A 9 -2.18 6.48 -1.66
N ARG A 10 -2.73 7.51 -1.01
CA ARG A 10 -2.16 8.87 -1.01
C ARG A 10 -0.81 8.91 -0.30
N PHE A 11 -0.69 8.27 0.86
CA PHE A 11 0.56 8.18 1.61
C PHE A 11 1.65 7.49 0.80
N LEU A 12 1.36 6.33 0.22
CA LEU A 12 2.28 5.57 -0.62
C LEU A 12 2.70 6.37 -1.87
N ARG A 13 1.75 7.10 -2.50
CA ARG A 13 2.06 7.99 -3.62
C ARG A 13 2.99 9.13 -3.21
N ALA A 14 2.80 9.70 -2.02
CA ALA A 14 3.68 10.74 -1.48
C ALA A 14 5.09 10.21 -1.17
N GLN A 15 5.23 8.93 -0.85
CA GLN A 15 6.53 8.25 -0.70
C GLN A 15 7.20 7.91 -2.05
N GLY A 16 6.58 8.24 -3.19
CA GLY A 16 7.11 7.91 -4.51
C GLY A 16 6.77 6.48 -4.98
N CYS A 17 5.80 5.82 -4.35
CA CYS A 17 5.34 4.53 -4.83
C CYS A 17 4.57 4.67 -6.15
N THR A 18 4.82 3.73 -7.05
CA THR A 18 4.07 3.53 -8.30
C THR A 18 2.97 2.51 -8.09
N PHE A 19 1.87 2.65 -8.83
CA PHE A 19 0.70 1.77 -8.73
C PHE A 19 0.43 1.17 -10.10
N GLU A 20 0.63 -0.13 -10.21
CA GLU A 20 0.29 -0.91 -11.40
C GLU A 20 -1.05 -1.59 -11.16
N GLU A 21 -2.07 -1.20 -11.93
CA GLU A 21 -3.40 -1.82 -11.85
C GLU A 21 -3.40 -3.17 -12.57
N GLY A 22 -3.35 -4.26 -11.80
CA GLY A 22 -3.60 -5.60 -12.31
C GLY A 22 -5.11 -5.90 -12.41
N LYS A 23 -5.46 -7.02 -13.07
CA LYS A 23 -6.86 -7.48 -13.25
C LYS A 23 -7.65 -7.71 -11.94
N LYS A 24 -6.97 -7.96 -10.81
CA LYS A 24 -7.61 -8.26 -9.51
C LYS A 24 -7.06 -7.46 -8.33
N HIS A 25 -5.76 -7.15 -8.33
CA HIS A 25 -5.07 -6.43 -7.25
C HIS A 25 -4.26 -5.28 -7.84
N THR A 26 -4.12 -4.20 -7.06
CA THR A 26 -3.21 -3.11 -7.42
C THR A 26 -1.84 -3.47 -6.88
N MET A 27 -0.85 -3.61 -7.75
CA MET A 27 0.53 -3.80 -7.32
C MET A 27 1.13 -2.42 -7.05
N VAL A 28 1.67 -2.25 -5.84
CA VAL A 28 2.41 -1.05 -5.46
C VAL A 28 3.89 -1.37 -5.58
N ARG A 29 4.65 -0.54 -6.29
CA ARG A 29 6.10 -0.68 -6.43
C ARG A 29 6.84 0.54 -5.89
N LEU A 30 7.89 0.29 -5.14
CA LEU A 30 8.82 1.29 -4.62
C LEU A 30 10.25 0.81 -4.85
N GLY A 31 10.86 1.26 -5.94
CA GLY A 31 12.20 0.82 -6.34
C GLY A 31 12.25 -0.70 -6.57
N ALA A 32 13.09 -1.39 -5.78
CA ALA A 32 13.21 -2.86 -5.81
C ALA A 32 12.10 -3.59 -5.03
N CYS A 33 11.31 -2.87 -4.24
CA CYS A 33 10.27 -3.44 -3.40
C CYS A 33 8.89 -3.39 -4.08
N SER A 34 8.06 -4.40 -3.83
CA SER A 34 6.69 -4.45 -4.33
C SER A 34 5.72 -5.03 -3.30
N ALA A 35 4.51 -4.49 -3.23
CA ALA A 35 3.43 -4.97 -2.37
C ALA A 35 2.13 -5.11 -3.15
N MET A 36 1.28 -6.06 -2.75
CA MET A 36 -0.06 -6.23 -3.33
C MET A 36 -1.09 -5.53 -2.45
N MET A 37 -1.79 -4.57 -3.03
CA MET A 37 -2.85 -3.81 -2.37
C MET A 37 -4.22 -4.28 -2.88
N PRO A 38 -5.18 -4.56 -1.97
CA PRO A 38 -6.56 -4.86 -2.35
C PRO A 38 -7.25 -3.64 -2.99
N ARG A 39 -8.09 -3.88 -4.02
CA ARG A 39 -8.76 -2.84 -4.82
C ARG A 39 -9.98 -2.20 -4.14
N HIS A 40 -10.32 -2.50 -2.90
CA HIS A 40 -11.59 -2.04 -2.30
C HIS A 40 -11.45 -0.71 -1.53
N PRO A 41 -11.61 0.48 -2.16
CA PRO A 41 -11.35 1.78 -1.52
C PRO A 41 -12.17 2.04 -0.25
N SER A 42 -13.34 1.41 -0.12
CA SER A 42 -14.28 1.62 0.97
C SER A 42 -14.00 0.77 2.22
N LYS A 43 -13.00 -0.12 2.18
CA LYS A 43 -12.70 -0.99 3.32
C LYS A 43 -11.52 -0.44 4.11
N GLU A 44 -11.75 -0.30 5.39
CA GLU A 44 -10.74 0.00 6.39
C GLU A 44 -9.63 -1.07 6.39
N ILE A 45 -8.37 -0.65 6.33
CA ILE A 45 -7.23 -1.56 6.44
C ILE A 45 -6.93 -1.79 7.91
N ALA A 46 -6.99 -3.05 8.33
CA ALA A 46 -6.52 -3.46 9.64
C ALA A 46 -5.02 -3.14 9.79
N SER A 47 -4.65 -2.60 10.96
CA SER A 47 -3.28 -2.18 11.30
C SER A 47 -2.19 -3.21 10.94
N GLY A 48 -2.50 -4.51 11.03
CA GLY A 48 -1.58 -5.60 10.66
C GLY A 48 -1.27 -5.64 9.17
N THR A 49 -2.28 -5.45 8.31
CA THR A 49 -2.12 -5.42 6.85
C THR A 49 -1.34 -4.19 6.42
N LEU A 50 -1.62 -3.03 7.04
CA LEU A 50 -0.84 -1.81 6.79
C LEU A 50 0.64 -2.01 7.15
N LYS A 51 0.93 -2.57 8.33
CA LYS A 51 2.31 -2.88 8.76
C LYS A 51 2.99 -3.87 7.81
N ALA A 52 2.25 -4.86 7.30
CA ALA A 52 2.77 -5.82 6.32
C ALA A 52 3.13 -5.14 5.00
N ILE A 53 2.25 -4.30 4.45
CA ILE A 53 2.48 -3.53 3.21
C ILE A 53 3.69 -2.62 3.36
N LEU A 54 3.78 -1.84 4.46
CA LEU A 54 4.92 -0.98 4.71
C LEU A 54 6.24 -1.75 4.83
N ARG A 55 6.21 -2.92 5.47
CA ARG A 55 7.38 -3.80 5.57
C ARG A 55 7.78 -4.39 4.22
N GLN A 56 6.81 -4.80 3.39
CA GLN A 56 7.05 -5.28 2.03
C GLN A 56 7.61 -4.20 1.11
N LEU A 57 7.19 -2.95 1.31
CA LEU A 57 7.70 -1.78 0.58
C LEU A 57 9.03 -1.26 1.12
N GLY A 58 9.56 -1.81 2.22
CA GLY A 58 10.79 -1.32 2.85
C GLY A 58 10.64 0.06 3.52
N LEU A 59 9.41 0.57 3.70
CA LEU A 59 9.12 1.86 4.33
C LEU A 59 9.21 1.81 5.86
N LYS A 60 9.32 0.61 6.45
CA LYS A 60 9.50 0.42 7.88
C LYS A 60 10.99 0.38 8.22
N GLY A 61 11.61 1.55 8.31
CA GLY A 61 13.06 1.64 8.56
C GLY A 61 13.65 3.06 8.60
N LYS A 62 12.89 4.06 9.06
CA LYS A 62 13.44 5.33 9.51
C LYS A 62 12.80 5.72 10.84
#